data_AF-A0AAP6H0P9-F1
#
_entry.id   AF-A0AAP6H0P9-F1
#
_cell.length_a   1.000
_cell.length_b   1.000
_cell.length_c   1.000
_cell.angle_alpha   90.00
_cell.angle_beta   90.00
_cell.angle_gamma   90.00
#
_symmetry.space_group_name_H-M   'P 1'
#
loop_
_entity.id
_entity.type
_entity.pdbx_description
1 polymer ?
#
loop_
_entity_poly.entity_id
_entity_poly.type
_entity_poly.pdbx_seq_one_letter_code
_entity_poly.pdbx_strand_id
1 'polypeptide(L)'
;MTGIDPAKARAMIGKTVLAGMTYLDAQGNALEHRQMAGQVLRINDEEGVVLASAMDGEEVFLPPTLDHYTPAAPGDYTLRSMALTISDPDYLCTWDVHLAPGNDP
;
A
#
# COMPACT_ATOMS: atom_id res chain seq x y z
N MET A 1 -16.27 11.89 7.85
CA MET A 1 -15.11 11.00 8.02
C MET A 1 -15.64 9.59 8.12
N THR A 2 -15.45 8.80 7.07
CA THR A 2 -15.76 7.36 7.12
C THR A 2 -14.62 6.73 7.92
N GLY A 3 -14.90 6.33 9.16
CA GLY A 3 -13.90 5.68 10.01
C GLY A 3 -13.52 4.30 9.45
N ILE A 4 -12.39 3.77 9.91
CA ILE A 4 -11.91 2.43 9.52
C ILE A 4 -12.94 1.36 9.91
N ASP A 5 -13.33 0.51 8.94
CA ASP A 5 -14.19 -0.65 9.20
C ASP A 5 -13.49 -1.67 10.12
N PRO A 6 -13.96 -1.86 11.36
CA PRO A 6 -13.24 -2.67 12.35
C PRO A 6 -13.22 -4.16 11.98
N ALA A 7 -14.24 -4.64 11.27
CA ALA A 7 -14.30 -6.02 10.80
C ALA A 7 -13.26 -6.29 9.71
N LYS A 8 -13.15 -5.37 8.72
CA LYS A 8 -12.17 -5.47 7.65
C LYS A 8 -10.75 -5.32 8.19
N ALA A 9 -10.54 -4.35 9.09
CA ALA A 9 -9.25 -4.15 9.76
C ALA A 9 -8.75 -5.44 10.44
N ARG A 10 -9.60 -6.10 11.25
CA ARG A 10 -9.26 -7.37 11.91
C ARG A 10 -8.96 -8.49 10.91
N ALA A 11 -9.71 -8.57 9.81
CA ALA A 11 -9.51 -9.58 8.78
C ALA A 11 -8.21 -9.37 7.98
N MET A 12 -7.69 -8.15 7.94
CA MET A 12 -6.46 -7.80 7.25
C MET A 12 -5.20 -8.01 8.10
N ILE A 13 -5.28 -8.07 9.43
CA ILE A 13 -4.09 -8.29 10.28
C ILE A 13 -3.42 -9.63 9.91
N GLY A 14 -2.09 -9.61 9.75
CA GLY A 14 -1.28 -10.77 9.37
C GLY A 14 -1.36 -11.13 7.88
N LYS A 15 -2.10 -10.38 7.07
CA LYS A 15 -2.25 -10.62 5.63
C LYS A 15 -1.14 -9.95 4.83
N THR A 16 -0.80 -10.53 3.69
CA THR A 16 0.23 -10.00 2.79
C THR A 16 -0.40 -9.00 1.82
N VAL A 17 0.13 -7.78 1.80
CA VAL A 17 -0.32 -6.69 0.94
C VAL A 17 0.78 -6.37 -0.06
N LEU A 18 0.40 -6.21 -1.33
CA LEU A 18 1.21 -5.53 -2.33
C LEU A 18 0.60 -4.17 -2.65
N ALA A 19 1.41 -3.14 -2.56
CA ALA A 19 1.03 -1.75 -2.71
C ALA A 19 1.84 -1.09 -3.84
N GLY A 20 1.17 -0.35 -4.71
CA GLY A 20 1.80 0.51 -5.71
C GLY A 20 1.38 1.97 -5.50
N MET A 21 2.33 2.90 -5.51
CA MET A 21 2.06 4.34 -5.43
C MET A 21 2.73 5.04 -6.60
N THR A 22 1.93 5.78 -7.38
CA THR A 22 2.43 6.68 -8.42
C THR A 22 2.33 8.10 -7.91
N TYR A 23 3.46 8.78 -7.81
CA TYR A 23 3.51 10.20 -7.47
C TYR A 23 3.42 11.02 -8.74
N LEU A 24 2.50 11.97 -8.76
CA LEU A 24 2.18 12.82 -9.90
C LEU A 24 2.41 14.29 -9.53
N ASP A 25 2.97 15.07 -10.45
CA ASP A 25 3.08 16.52 -10.29
C ASP A 25 1.70 17.21 -10.43
N ALA A 26 1.65 18.53 -10.22
CA ALA A 26 0.42 19.31 -10.30
C ALA A 26 -0.28 19.28 -11.68
N GLN A 27 0.46 18.95 -12.75
CA GLN A 27 -0.03 18.75 -14.11
C GLN A 27 -0.35 17.29 -14.45
N GLY A 28 -0.14 16.36 -13.51
CA GLY A 28 -0.45 14.94 -13.67
C GLY A 28 0.63 14.12 -14.39
N ASN A 29 1.88 14.59 -14.48
CA ASN A 29 2.98 13.78 -14.99
C ASN A 29 3.56 12.92 -13.87
N ALA A 30 3.91 11.67 -14.20
CA ALA A 30 4.50 10.73 -13.24
C ALA A 30 5.93 11.14 -12.88
N LEU A 31 6.14 11.37 -11.58
CA LEU A 31 7.43 11.71 -10.98
C LEU A 31 8.15 10.46 -10.45
N GLU A 32 7.43 9.62 -9.71
CA GLU A 32 8.00 8.42 -9.08
C GLU A 32 6.95 7.30 -9.04
N HIS A 33 7.39 6.06 -9.29
CA HIS A 33 6.61 4.88 -8.99
C HIS A 33 7.28 4.12 -7.85
N ARG A 34 6.57 3.97 -6.73
CA ARG A 34 7.01 3.23 -5.57
C ARG A 34 6.21 1.94 -5.43
N GLN A 35 6.90 0.83 -5.25
CA GLN A 35 6.28 -0.44 -4.89
C GLN A 35 6.62 -0.78 -3.45
N MET A 36 5.65 -1.30 -2.72
CA MET A 36 5.77 -1.69 -1.32
C MET A 36 5.11 -3.05 -1.16
N ALA A 37 5.69 -3.89 -0.33
CA ALA A 37 5.11 -5.18 0.00
C ALA A 37 5.41 -5.50 1.45
N GLY A 38 4.46 -6.16 2.13
CA GLY A 38 4.64 -6.49 3.52
C GLY A 38 3.44 -7.15 4.16
N GLN A 39 3.62 -7.61 5.39
CA GLN A 39 2.56 -8.18 6.20
C GLN A 39 1.92 -7.11 7.07
N VAL A 40 0.59 -7.07 7.14
CA VAL A 40 -0.13 -6.11 7.99
C VAL A 40 0.13 -6.38 9.47
N LEU A 41 0.71 -5.42 10.16
CA LEU A 41 0.98 -5.46 11.60
C LEU A 41 -0.20 -4.93 12.41
N ARG A 42 -0.67 -3.72 12.05
CA ARG A 42 -1.74 -3.02 12.76
C ARG A 42 -2.46 -2.05 11.83
N ILE A 43 -3.69 -1.73 12.18
CA ILE A 43 -4.53 -0.77 11.46
C ILE A 43 -5.22 0.12 12.49
N ASN A 44 -5.04 1.44 12.39
CA ASN A 44 -5.71 2.42 13.24
C ASN A 44 -5.85 3.78 12.53
N ASP A 45 -6.69 4.67 13.09
CA ASP A 45 -7.00 5.97 12.49
C ASP A 45 -5.83 6.95 12.51
N GLU A 46 -4.89 6.76 13.45
CA GLU A 46 -3.74 7.66 13.67
C GLU A 46 -2.60 7.38 12.69
N GLU A 47 -2.28 6.10 12.45
CA GLU A 47 -1.15 5.64 11.64
C GLU A 47 -1.55 5.09 10.28
N GLY A 48 -2.83 4.71 10.10
CA GLY A 48 -3.31 4.04 8.91
C GLY A 48 -3.08 2.53 8.94
N VAL A 49 -2.66 1.96 7.81
CA VAL A 49 -2.31 0.54 7.69
C VAL A 49 -0.80 0.42 7.78
N VAL A 50 -0.31 -0.24 8.81
CA VAL A 50 1.14 -0.44 9.03
C VAL A 50 1.53 -1.84 8.59
N LEU A 51 2.50 -1.94 7.71
CA LEU A 51 3.09 -3.19 7.24
C LEU A 51 4.49 -3.40 7.81
N ALA A 52 4.87 -4.65 8.06
CA ALA A 52 6.27 -5.05 8.11
C ALA A 52 6.76 -5.26 6.68
N SER A 53 7.73 -4.45 6.24
CA SER A 53 8.30 -4.50 4.91
C SER A 53 8.85 -5.89 4.59
N ALA A 54 8.52 -6.43 3.42
CA ALA A 54 9.08 -7.69 2.94
C ALA A 54 10.56 -7.59 2.54
N MET A 55 11.12 -6.37 2.46
CA MET A 55 12.54 -6.16 2.10
C MET A 55 13.46 -6.23 3.32
N ASP A 56 13.10 -5.54 4.40
CA ASP A 56 13.98 -5.34 5.57
C ASP A 56 13.25 -5.52 6.91
N GLY A 57 11.92 -5.68 6.90
CA GLY A 57 11.10 -5.77 8.11
C GLY A 57 10.74 -4.42 8.73
N GLU A 58 11.27 -3.31 8.21
CA GLU A 58 10.92 -1.96 8.66
C GLU A 58 9.43 -1.65 8.48
N GLU A 59 8.92 -0.75 9.32
CA GLU A 59 7.53 -0.34 9.29
C GLU A 59 7.24 0.55 8.08
N VAL A 60 6.19 0.20 7.36
CA VAL A 60 5.73 0.90 6.18
C VAL A 60 4.29 1.35 6.40
N PHE A 61 4.04 2.65 6.20
CA PHE A 61 2.77 3.29 6.51
C PHE A 61 1.98 3.52 5.21
N LEU A 62 0.75 3.01 5.18
CA LEU A 62 -0.17 3.14 4.06
C LEU A 62 -1.46 3.86 4.48
N PRO A 63 -2.16 4.49 3.53
CA PRO A 63 -3.41 5.20 3.84
C PRO A 63 -4.47 4.32 4.53
N PRO A 64 -5.28 4.88 5.46
CA PRO A 64 -6.39 4.20 6.14
C PRO A 64 -7.62 3.93 5.25
N THR A 65 -7.45 3.88 3.92
CA THR A 65 -8.55 3.68 2.96
C THR A 65 -8.77 2.20 2.70
N LEU A 66 -9.32 1.46 3.67
CA LEU A 66 -9.43 0.00 3.59
C LEU A 66 -10.22 -0.48 2.37
N ASP A 67 -11.18 0.29 1.87
CA ASP A 67 -11.96 -0.04 0.67
C ASP A 67 -11.09 -0.27 -0.58
N HIS A 68 -9.92 0.35 -0.65
CA HIS A 68 -9.03 0.25 -1.82
C HIS A 68 -8.19 -1.04 -1.82
N TYR A 69 -8.16 -1.76 -0.70
CA TYR A 69 -7.48 -3.05 -0.60
C TYR A 69 -8.40 -4.13 -1.16
N THR A 70 -8.04 -4.60 -2.36
CA THR A 70 -8.78 -5.61 -3.12
C THR A 70 -8.12 -6.97 -2.97
N PRO A 71 -8.87 -8.07 -2.85
CA PRO A 71 -8.29 -9.41 -2.80
C PRO A 71 -7.43 -9.67 -4.04
N ALA A 72 -6.22 -10.20 -3.84
CA ALA A 72 -5.36 -10.58 -4.95
C ALA A 72 -5.83 -11.92 -5.54
N ALA A 73 -5.67 -12.07 -6.86
CA ALA A 73 -5.78 -13.39 -7.48
C ALA A 73 -4.56 -14.25 -7.07
N PRO A 74 -4.72 -15.57 -6.92
CA PRO A 74 -3.58 -16.46 -6.66
C PRO A 74 -2.55 -16.41 -7.80
N GLY A 75 -1.28 -16.61 -7.46
CA GLY A 75 -0.15 -16.58 -8.39
C GLY A 75 1.06 -15.81 -7.87
N ASP A 76 2.10 -15.77 -8.70
CA ASP A 76 3.36 -15.08 -8.40
C ASP A 76 3.35 -13.64 -8.90
N TYR A 77 3.65 -12.71 -7.99
CA TYR A 77 3.74 -11.28 -8.28
C TYR A 77 5.18 -10.83 -8.12
N THR A 78 5.81 -10.42 -9.23
CA THR A 78 7.18 -9.88 -9.22
C THR A 78 7.15 -8.35 -9.15
N LEU A 79 7.63 -7.80 -8.04
CA LEU A 79 7.83 -6.38 -7.81
C LEU A 79 9.23 -6.01 -8.33
N ARG A 80 9.30 -5.63 -9.60
CA ARG A 80 10.57 -5.41 -10.32
C ARG A 80 11.45 -4.37 -9.66
N SER A 81 10.87 -3.28 -9.15
CA SER A 81 11.61 -2.21 -8.47
C SER A 81 12.27 -2.67 -7.18
N MET A 82 11.80 -3.78 -6.61
CA MET A 82 12.29 -4.36 -5.36
C MET A 82 13.08 -5.66 -5.59
N ALA A 83 13.19 -6.13 -6.84
CA ALA A 83 13.73 -7.45 -7.18
C ALA A 83 13.13 -8.61 -6.34
N LEU A 84 11.86 -8.47 -5.94
CA LEU A 84 11.15 -9.38 -5.03
C LEU A 84 10.02 -10.09 -5.76
N THR A 85 9.79 -11.36 -5.46
CA THR A 85 8.60 -12.11 -5.91
C THR A 85 7.85 -12.64 -4.71
N ILE A 86 6.54 -12.38 -4.67
CA ILE A 86 5.63 -12.84 -3.62
C ILE A 86 4.59 -13.74 -4.27
N SER A 87 4.46 -14.96 -3.75
CA SER A 87 3.46 -15.94 -4.16
C SER A 87 2.19 -15.78 -3.32
N ASP A 88 1.03 -15.80 -3.98
CA ASP A 88 -0.30 -15.77 -3.39
C ASP A 88 -0.48 -14.67 -2.31
N PRO A 89 -0.25 -13.38 -2.63
CA PRO A 89 -0.57 -12.30 -1.70
C PRO A 89 -2.08 -12.28 -1.39
N ASP A 90 -2.47 -11.69 -0.27
CA ASP A 90 -3.88 -11.61 0.11
C ASP A 90 -4.57 -10.39 -0.52
N TYR A 91 -3.87 -9.25 -0.59
CA TYR A 91 -4.45 -7.99 -1.08
C TYR A 91 -3.51 -7.22 -2.01
N LEU A 92 -4.13 -6.53 -2.97
CA LEU A 92 -3.51 -5.54 -3.83
C LEU A 92 -4.14 -4.17 -3.59
N CYS A 93 -3.33 -3.13 -3.63
CA CYS A 93 -3.81 -1.75 -3.64
C CYS A 93 -2.90 -0.84 -4.46
N THR A 94 -3.49 0.12 -5.16
CA THR A 94 -2.77 1.12 -5.95
C THR A 94 -3.32 2.50 -5.68
N TRP A 95 -2.43 3.48 -5.55
CA TRP A 95 -2.81 4.89 -5.38
C TRP A 95 -2.05 5.78 -6.34
N ASP A 96 -2.75 6.83 -6.76
CA ASP A 96 -2.17 8.00 -7.39
C ASP A 96 -2.07 9.12 -6.34
N VAL A 97 -0.87 9.63 -6.11
CA VAL A 97 -0.58 10.69 -5.13
C VAL A 97 -0.28 11.97 -5.89
N HIS A 98 -1.19 12.93 -5.80
CA HIS A 98 -1.04 14.22 -6.48
C HIS A 98 -0.35 15.22 -5.56
N LEU A 99 0.75 15.81 -6.02
CA LEU A 99 1.35 16.95 -5.32
C LEU A 99 0.39 18.14 -5.34
N ALA A 100 0.32 18.84 -4.20
CA ALA A 100 -0.43 20.07 -4.14
C ALA A 100 0.19 21.13 -5.08
N PRO A 101 -0.62 21.96 -5.76
CA PRO A 101 -0.11 23.01 -6.61
C PRO A 101 0.81 23.96 -5.81
N GLY A 102 2.04 24.16 -6.31
CA GLY A 102 3.07 24.97 -5.65
C GLY A 102 4.07 24.19 -4.78
N ASN A 103 3.94 22.86 -4.70
CA ASN A 103 4.89 21.98 -3.99
C ASN A 103 5.71 21.10 -4.97
N ASP A 104 5.83 21.55 -6.22
CA ASP A 104 6.70 20.97 -7.25
C ASP A 104 8.18 21.25 -6.89
N PRO A 105 9.10 20.28 -7.04
CA PRO A 105 10.52 20.43 -6.68
C PRO A 105 11.29 21.46 -7.53
#